data_AF-A0A0U1DBE7-F1
#
_entry.id   AF-A0A0U1DBE7-F1
#
_cell.length_a   1.000
_cell.length_b   1.000
_cell.length_c   1.000
_cell.angle_alpha   90.00
_cell.angle_beta   90.00
_cell.angle_gamma   90.00
#
_symmetry.space_group_name_H-M   'P 1'
#
loop_
_entity.id
_entity.type
_entity.pdbx_description
1 polymer ?
#
loop_
_entity_poly.entity_id
_entity_poly.type
_entity_poly.pdbx_seq_one_letter_code
_entity_poly.pdbx_strand_id
1 'polypeptide(L)'
;MAGPWVGIAAPGENISSVSNAPGGGLSNAMPTDQDKLVPLSGTSYAAAYVSGVAALVRSKFPDLNARQVVHRLTTTAQGAPRSPSNVIGAGGVDPVAALTWDVADVPLDGPEAPAGKPIAAPAEPAPRDNTGRIVAFAGTGVLALAAIAVAFSAYRRKDHS
;
A
#
# COMPACT_ATOMS: atom_id res chain seq x y z
N MET A 1 -4.24 -15.42 5.64
CA MET A 1 -4.65 -15.05 7.01
C MET A 1 -6.16 -15.11 7.09
N ALA A 2 -6.72 -15.65 8.17
CA ALA A 2 -8.15 -15.64 8.42
C ALA A 2 -8.45 -14.65 9.56
N GLY A 3 -9.54 -13.90 9.46
CA GLY A 3 -9.98 -12.98 10.50
C GLY A 3 -11.42 -12.52 10.32
N PRO A 4 -12.07 -12.05 11.40
CA PRO A 4 -13.46 -11.58 11.36
C PRO A 4 -13.68 -10.31 10.52
N TRP A 5 -12.61 -9.65 10.09
CA TRP A 5 -12.65 -8.44 9.26
C TRP A 5 -12.66 -8.74 7.75
N VAL A 6 -12.57 -9.99 7.32
CA VAL A 6 -12.54 -10.32 5.89
C VAL A 6 -13.94 -10.14 5.28
N GLY A 7 -14.07 -9.23 4.31
CA GLY A 7 -15.34 -8.89 3.69
C GLY A 7 -15.66 -9.62 2.38
N ILE A 8 -14.66 -9.90 1.53
CA ILE A 8 -14.82 -10.51 0.21
C ILE A 8 -13.50 -11.10 -0.29
N ALA A 9 -13.55 -12.00 -1.27
CA ALA A 9 -12.38 -12.63 -1.89
C ALA A 9 -12.35 -12.43 -3.42
N ALA A 10 -11.18 -12.64 -4.02
CA ALA A 10 -10.94 -12.64 -5.46
C ALA A 10 -9.72 -13.51 -5.78
N PRO A 11 -9.42 -13.80 -7.07
CA PRO A 11 -8.21 -14.55 -7.44
C PRO A 11 -6.94 -13.90 -6.91
N GLY A 12 -6.11 -14.69 -6.22
CA GLY A 12 -4.88 -14.23 -5.58
C GLY A 12 -3.68 -15.14 -5.82
N GLU A 13 -3.79 -16.14 -6.70
CA GLU A 13 -2.72 -17.10 -6.98
C GLU A 13 -2.54 -17.27 -8.49
N ASN A 14 -1.31 -17.57 -8.92
CA ASN A 14 -0.95 -17.77 -10.33
C ASN A 14 -1.37 -16.57 -11.22
N ILE A 15 -1.12 -15.36 -10.71
CA ILE A 15 -1.53 -14.12 -11.36
C ILE A 15 -0.63 -13.80 -12.55
N SER A 16 -1.24 -13.31 -13.63
CA SER A 16 -0.55 -12.66 -14.74
C SER A 16 -0.86 -11.17 -14.72
N SER A 17 0.16 -10.33 -14.80
CA SER A 17 0.01 -8.88 -14.79
C SER A 17 1.06 -8.23 -15.68
N VAL A 18 1.18 -6.91 -15.61
CA VAL A 18 2.20 -6.14 -16.33
C VAL A 18 3.54 -6.19 -15.60
N SER A 19 4.62 -6.25 -16.36
CA SER A 19 6.00 -6.18 -15.90
C SER A 19 6.47 -4.73 -15.80
N ASN A 20 7.35 -4.46 -14.84
CA ASN A 20 8.09 -3.21 -14.74
C ASN A 20 9.37 -3.19 -15.59
N ALA A 21 9.62 -4.23 -16.39
CA ALA A 21 10.74 -4.23 -17.35
C ALA A 21 10.58 -3.09 -18.37
N PRO A 22 11.68 -2.60 -18.99
CA PRO A 22 11.63 -1.46 -19.91
C PRO A 22 10.62 -1.58 -21.06
N GLY A 23 10.27 -2.79 -21.46
CA GLY A 23 9.28 -3.06 -22.51
C GLY A 23 7.82 -3.14 -22.06
N GLY A 24 7.51 -3.06 -20.76
CA GLY A 24 6.13 -3.07 -20.24
C GLY A 24 5.30 -4.31 -20.60
N GLY A 25 5.95 -5.44 -20.89
CA GLY A 25 5.30 -6.69 -21.30
C GLY A 25 4.56 -7.38 -20.14
N LEU A 26 4.06 -8.60 -20.39
CA LEU A 26 3.41 -9.40 -19.35
C LEU A 26 4.44 -10.11 -18.46
N SER A 27 4.09 -10.30 -17.18
CA SER A 27 4.81 -11.15 -16.24
C SER A 27 3.83 -11.95 -15.37
N ASN A 28 4.21 -13.17 -15.04
CA ASN A 28 3.48 -14.08 -14.16
C ASN A 28 4.35 -14.71 -13.06
N ALA A 29 5.59 -14.23 -12.91
CA ALA A 29 6.53 -14.73 -11.91
C ALA A 29 7.45 -13.62 -11.38
N MET A 30 7.99 -13.85 -10.18
CA MET A 30 9.04 -13.03 -9.57
C MET A 30 10.23 -13.90 -9.17
N PRO A 31 11.46 -13.38 -9.24
CA PRO A 31 12.63 -14.09 -8.73
C PRO A 31 12.60 -14.17 -7.20
N THR A 32 13.11 -15.27 -6.67
CA THR A 32 13.43 -15.43 -5.24
C THR A 32 14.89 -15.08 -4.97
N ASP A 33 15.28 -15.06 -3.69
CA ASP A 33 16.68 -14.87 -3.27
C ASP A 33 17.65 -15.94 -3.81
N GLN A 34 17.13 -17.02 -4.40
CA GLN A 34 17.89 -18.12 -5.00
C GLN A 34 17.82 -18.12 -6.54
N ASP A 35 17.45 -17.00 -7.18
CA ASP A 35 17.26 -16.86 -8.63
C ASP A 35 16.25 -17.86 -9.24
N LYS A 36 15.34 -18.41 -8.42
CA LYS A 36 14.23 -19.24 -8.91
C LYS A 36 13.00 -18.37 -9.14
N LEU A 37 12.31 -18.61 -10.25
CA LEU A 37 11.03 -17.95 -10.53
C LEU A 37 9.91 -18.64 -9.75
N VAL A 38 9.14 -17.85 -9.00
CA VAL A 38 7.91 -18.29 -8.34
C VAL A 38 6.69 -17.57 -8.92
N PRO A 39 5.54 -18.24 -9.04
CA PRO A 39 4.31 -17.61 -9.51
C PRO A 39 3.93 -16.40 -8.66
N LEU A 40 3.29 -15.41 -9.28
CA LEU A 40 2.73 -14.27 -8.55
C LEU A 40 1.51 -14.74 -7.73
N SER A 41 1.65 -14.77 -6.42
CA SER A 41 0.59 -15.12 -5.47
C SER A 41 0.61 -14.16 -4.29
N GLY A 42 -0.57 -13.69 -3.87
CA GLY A 42 -0.74 -12.74 -2.77
C GLY A 42 -2.13 -12.13 -2.73
N THR A 43 -2.60 -11.81 -1.52
CA THR A 43 -3.88 -11.11 -1.30
C THR A 43 -3.89 -9.68 -1.84
N SER A 44 -2.72 -9.10 -2.11
CA SER A 44 -2.58 -7.81 -2.81
C SER A 44 -3.19 -7.84 -4.22
N TYR A 45 -3.01 -8.94 -4.95
CA TYR A 45 -3.62 -9.11 -6.27
C TYR A 45 -5.13 -9.29 -6.19
N ALA A 46 -5.62 -10.06 -5.20
CA ALA A 46 -7.04 -10.18 -4.92
C ALA A 46 -7.68 -8.80 -4.63
N ALA A 47 -7.02 -7.98 -3.81
CA ALA A 47 -7.45 -6.60 -3.55
C ALA A 47 -7.45 -5.72 -4.81
N ALA A 48 -6.48 -5.89 -5.71
CA ALA A 48 -6.43 -5.19 -6.99
C ALA A 48 -7.63 -5.56 -7.88
N TYR A 49 -8.00 -6.85 -7.97
CA TYR A 49 -9.21 -7.27 -8.68
C TYR A 49 -10.48 -6.65 -8.11
N VAL A 50 -10.68 -6.73 -6.79
CA VAL A 50 -11.86 -6.12 -6.13
C VAL A 50 -11.90 -4.62 -6.37
N SER A 51 -10.75 -3.94 -6.34
CA SER A 51 -10.65 -2.49 -6.64
C SER A 51 -11.05 -2.17 -8.08
N GLY A 52 -10.63 -3.00 -9.05
CA GLY A 52 -11.06 -2.88 -10.45
C GLY A 52 -12.57 -3.05 -10.60
N VAL A 53 -13.17 -4.04 -9.94
CA VAL A 53 -14.63 -4.24 -9.96
C VAL A 53 -15.35 -3.07 -9.29
N ALA A 54 -14.84 -2.55 -8.16
CA ALA A 54 -15.39 -1.37 -7.51
C ALA A 54 -15.36 -0.14 -8.45
N ALA A 55 -14.30 0.02 -9.24
CA ALA A 55 -14.23 1.08 -10.25
C ALA A 55 -15.29 0.90 -11.35
N LEU A 56 -15.52 -0.33 -11.84
CA LEU A 56 -16.60 -0.62 -12.79
C LEU A 56 -17.99 -0.30 -12.21
N VAL A 57 -18.24 -0.70 -10.96
CA VAL A 57 -19.49 -0.41 -10.26
C VAL A 57 -19.70 1.11 -10.14
N ARG A 58 -18.68 1.85 -9.72
CA ARG A 58 -18.75 3.33 -9.64
C ARG A 58 -18.93 3.98 -11.01
N SER A 59 -18.37 3.40 -12.07
CA SER A 59 -18.58 3.89 -13.44
C SER A 59 -20.01 3.68 -13.91
N LYS A 60 -20.65 2.57 -13.56
CA LYS A 60 -22.04 2.26 -13.95
C LYS A 60 -23.07 2.97 -13.07
N PHE A 61 -22.76 3.13 -11.79
CA PHE A 61 -23.63 3.73 -10.78
C PHE A 61 -22.90 4.89 -10.08
N PRO A 62 -22.75 6.05 -10.75
CA PRO A 62 -21.91 7.15 -10.26
C PRO A 62 -22.42 7.80 -8.97
N ASP A 63 -23.71 7.71 -8.69
CA ASP A 63 -24.34 8.30 -7.50
C ASP A 63 -24.18 7.44 -6.23
N LEU A 64 -23.65 6.22 -6.34
CA LEU A 64 -23.42 5.36 -5.17
C LEU A 64 -22.28 5.90 -4.32
N ASN A 65 -22.54 6.03 -3.02
CA ASN A 65 -21.50 6.27 -2.04
C ASN A 65 -20.64 5.01 -1.80
N ALA A 66 -19.49 5.17 -1.14
CA ALA A 66 -18.56 4.07 -0.91
C ALA A 66 -19.18 2.88 -0.15
N ARG A 67 -20.08 3.15 0.81
CA ARG A 67 -20.76 2.10 1.59
C ARG A 67 -21.71 1.29 0.69
N GLN A 68 -22.44 1.96 -0.19
CA GLN A 68 -23.32 1.32 -1.16
C GLN A 68 -22.55 0.50 -2.20
N VAL A 69 -21.36 0.95 -2.61
CA VAL A 69 -20.47 0.17 -3.48
C VAL A 69 -20.01 -1.10 -2.77
N VAL A 70 -19.54 -1.00 -1.53
CA VAL A 70 -19.13 -2.19 -0.74
C VAL A 70 -20.30 -3.14 -0.56
N HIS A 71 -21.47 -2.63 -0.19
CA HIS A 71 -22.70 -3.43 -0.04
C HIS A 71 -23.06 -4.17 -1.33
N ARG A 72 -23.06 -3.47 -2.47
CA ARG A 72 -23.32 -4.08 -3.77
C ARG A 72 -22.31 -5.20 -4.07
N LEU A 73 -21.02 -4.99 -3.79
CA LEU A 73 -20.00 -6.02 -4.02
C LEU A 73 -20.18 -7.26 -3.12
N THR A 74 -20.49 -7.06 -1.82
CA THR A 74 -20.62 -8.17 -0.87
C THR A 74 -21.93 -8.93 -1.03
N THR A 75 -23.03 -8.26 -1.36
CA THR A 75 -24.35 -8.89 -1.56
C THR A 75 -24.46 -9.68 -2.85
N THR A 76 -23.68 -9.32 -3.88
CA THR A 76 -23.64 -10.06 -5.15
C THR A 76 -22.50 -11.07 -5.22
N ALA A 77 -21.72 -11.24 -4.15
CA ALA A 77 -20.62 -12.21 -4.13
C ALA A 77 -21.14 -13.65 -4.19
N GLN A 78 -20.34 -14.57 -4.70
CA GLN A 78 -20.73 -15.98 -4.91
C GLN A 78 -21.13 -16.73 -3.61
N GLY A 79 -20.66 -16.25 -2.46
CA GLY A 79 -20.98 -16.80 -1.15
C GLY A 79 -22.03 -16.01 -0.37
N ALA A 80 -22.60 -14.94 -0.94
CA ALA A 80 -23.45 -13.99 -0.24
C ALA A 80 -24.67 -14.61 0.48
N PRO A 81 -25.31 -15.70 -0.02
CA PRO A 81 -26.40 -16.35 0.71
C PRO A 81 -25.99 -17.09 2.00
N ARG A 82 -24.68 -17.19 2.29
CA ARG A 82 -24.14 -17.90 3.46
C ARG A 82 -23.63 -16.90 4.50
N SER A 83 -23.52 -17.35 5.75
CA SER A 83 -22.82 -16.58 6.78
C SER A 83 -21.38 -16.27 6.35
N PRO A 84 -20.89 -15.03 6.54
CA PRO A 84 -19.53 -14.66 6.16
C PRO A 84 -18.48 -15.55 6.83
N SER A 85 -17.48 -15.96 6.05
CA SER A 85 -16.35 -16.76 6.54
C SER A 85 -15.17 -15.86 6.90
N ASN A 86 -14.43 -16.19 7.95
CA ASN A 86 -13.18 -15.49 8.30
C ASN A 86 -12.08 -15.65 7.23
N VAL A 87 -12.27 -16.48 6.21
CA VAL A 87 -11.29 -16.71 5.12
C VAL A 87 -11.63 -15.92 3.85
N ILE A 88 -12.92 -15.86 3.48
CA ILE A 88 -13.37 -15.28 2.20
C ILE A 88 -14.50 -14.26 2.33
N GLY A 89 -14.94 -13.95 3.56
CA GLY A 89 -16.06 -13.05 3.83
C GLY A 89 -17.34 -13.54 3.16
N ALA A 90 -17.97 -12.68 2.37
CA ALA A 90 -19.13 -13.00 1.54
C ALA A 90 -18.81 -13.88 0.31
N GLY A 91 -17.55 -14.27 0.09
CA GLY A 91 -17.13 -15.16 -1.00
C GLY A 91 -16.43 -14.43 -2.14
N GLY A 92 -16.28 -15.13 -3.28
CA GLY A 92 -15.64 -14.57 -4.48
C GLY A 92 -16.46 -13.43 -5.08
N VAL A 93 -15.79 -12.33 -5.42
CA VAL A 93 -16.41 -11.20 -6.16
C VAL A 93 -16.96 -11.69 -7.50
N ASP A 94 -18.20 -11.30 -7.80
CA ASP A 94 -18.86 -11.57 -9.08
C ASP A 94 -19.08 -10.22 -9.82
N PRO A 95 -18.24 -9.88 -10.80
CA PRO A 95 -18.35 -8.61 -11.51
C PRO A 95 -19.66 -8.46 -12.30
N VAL A 96 -20.19 -9.56 -12.84
CA VAL A 96 -21.39 -9.52 -13.67
C VAL A 96 -22.61 -9.29 -12.77
N ALA A 97 -22.73 -10.05 -11.69
CA ALA A 97 -23.80 -9.85 -10.72
C ALA A 97 -23.72 -8.45 -10.09
N ALA A 98 -22.52 -7.99 -9.70
CA ALA A 98 -22.31 -6.65 -9.14
C ALA A 98 -22.76 -5.53 -10.09
N LEU A 99 -22.65 -5.73 -11.41
CA LEU A 99 -23.06 -4.74 -12.40
C LEU A 99 -24.52 -4.88 -12.84
N THR A 100 -25.15 -6.05 -12.71
CA THR A 100 -26.46 -6.32 -13.35
C THR A 100 -27.61 -6.51 -12.37
N TRP A 101 -27.35 -6.98 -11.16
CA TRP A 101 -28.40 -7.23 -10.19
C TRP A 101 -28.96 -5.92 -9.61
N ASP A 102 -30.25 -5.93 -9.36
CA ASP A 102 -30.90 -4.93 -8.53
C ASP A 102 -30.70 -5.32 -7.06
N VAL A 103 -30.10 -4.41 -6.30
CA VAL A 103 -29.79 -4.58 -4.88
C VAL A 103 -30.43 -3.48 -4.03
N ALA A 104 -31.34 -2.69 -4.61
CA ALA A 104 -32.02 -1.60 -3.91
C ALA A 104 -32.82 -2.10 -2.70
N ASP A 105 -33.41 -3.29 -2.82
CA ASP A 105 -34.22 -3.91 -1.77
C ASP A 105 -33.40 -4.70 -0.74
N VAL A 106 -32.09 -4.86 -0.96
CA VAL A 106 -31.22 -5.53 0.01
C VAL A 106 -30.83 -4.52 1.08
N PRO A 107 -31.26 -4.68 2.34
CA PRO A 107 -30.96 -3.72 3.39
C PRO A 107 -29.45 -3.51 3.53
N LEU A 108 -29.01 -2.25 3.54
CA LEU A 108 -27.59 -1.88 3.73
C LEU A 108 -27.05 -2.36 5.08
N ASP A 109 -27.94 -2.63 6.03
CA ASP A 109 -27.62 -3.01 7.40
C ASP A 109 -27.85 -4.52 7.61
N GLY A 110 -26.81 -5.33 7.33
CA GLY A 110 -26.59 -6.62 8.00
C GLY A 110 -25.92 -6.41 9.37
N PRO A 111 -25.89 -7.40 10.29
CA PRO A 111 -25.55 -7.21 11.70
C PRO A 111 -24.27 -6.37 11.85
N GLU A 112 -24.48 -5.17 12.39
CA GLU A 112 -23.52 -4.11 12.73
C GLU A 112 -22.13 -4.33 12.13
N ALA A 113 -21.90 -3.79 10.92
CA ALA A 113 -20.55 -3.57 10.45
C ALA A 113 -19.79 -2.87 11.58
N PRO A 114 -18.63 -3.39 12.05
CA PRO A 114 -17.93 -2.79 13.17
C PRO A 114 -17.73 -1.32 12.87
N ALA A 115 -18.32 -0.45 13.69
CA ALA A 115 -18.18 0.98 13.54
C ALA A 115 -16.69 1.26 13.41
N GLY A 116 -16.28 1.75 12.22
CA GLY A 116 -14.87 1.93 11.89
C GLY A 116 -14.23 2.76 12.99
N LYS A 117 -13.42 2.13 13.82
CA LYS A 117 -12.75 2.82 14.93
C LYS A 117 -11.70 3.70 14.27
N PRO A 118 -11.74 5.04 14.44
CA PRO A 118 -10.72 5.91 13.89
C PRO A 118 -9.36 5.43 14.39
N ILE A 119 -8.51 4.94 13.47
CA ILE A 119 -7.12 4.67 13.77
C ILE A 119 -6.49 6.05 13.92
N ALA A 120 -5.95 6.35 15.10
CA ALA A 120 -5.20 7.58 15.31
C ALA A 120 -4.11 7.67 14.22
N ALA A 121 -4.00 8.83 13.58
CA ALA A 121 -2.92 9.08 12.65
C ALA A 121 -1.59 8.71 13.33
N PRO A 122 -0.64 8.05 12.64
CA PRO A 122 0.69 7.82 13.18
C PRO A 122 1.22 9.13 13.76
N ALA A 123 1.75 9.08 14.98
CA ALA A 123 2.32 10.28 15.61
C ALA A 123 3.28 10.95 14.63
N GLU A 124 3.14 12.26 14.46
CA GLU A 124 4.06 13.01 13.60
C GLU A 124 5.49 12.66 14.00
N PRO A 125 6.37 12.31 13.04
CA PRO A 125 7.76 12.03 13.34
C PRO A 125 8.34 13.19 14.17
N ALA A 126 9.00 12.86 15.27
CA ALA A 126 9.64 13.87 16.10
C ALA A 126 10.51 14.79 15.21
N PRO A 127 10.51 16.11 15.45
CA PRO A 127 11.35 17.04 14.71
C PRO A 127 12.78 16.51 14.63
N ARG A 128 13.37 16.53 13.44
CA ARG A 128 14.73 16.02 13.22
C ARG A 128 15.71 16.76 14.14
N ASP A 129 16.39 16.02 15.01
CA ASP A 129 17.46 16.55 15.84
C ASP A 129 18.71 16.82 15.00
N ASN A 130 18.98 18.10 14.74
CA ASN A 130 20.10 18.54 13.92
C ASN A 130 21.37 18.82 14.74
N THR A 131 21.34 18.60 16.06
CA THR A 131 22.44 18.94 16.98
C THR A 131 23.73 18.23 16.58
N GLY A 132 23.68 16.93 16.27
CA GLY A 132 24.86 16.18 15.83
C GLY A 132 25.47 16.70 14.52
N ARG A 133 24.62 17.16 13.59
CA ARG A 133 25.08 17.72 12.31
C ARG A 133 25.73 19.10 12.50
N ILE A 134 25.19 19.92 13.39
CA ILE A 134 25.76 21.23 13.76
C ILE A 134 27.13 21.05 14.42
N VAL A 135 27.24 20.14 15.39
CA VAL A 135 28.51 19.84 16.08
C VAL A 135 29.56 19.33 15.09
N ALA A 136 29.19 18.45 14.16
CA ALA A 136 30.10 17.92 13.14
C ALA A 136 30.66 19.02 12.22
N PHE A 137 29.81 19.91 11.71
CA PHE A 137 30.25 21.01 10.84
C PHE A 137 31.05 22.06 11.60
N ALA A 138 30.65 22.42 12.82
CA ALA A 138 31.40 23.36 13.65
C ALA A 138 32.80 22.82 13.98
N GLY A 139 32.91 21.55 14.39
CA GLY A 139 34.19 20.91 14.68
C GLY A 139 35.11 20.86 13.47
N THR A 140 34.57 20.52 12.30
CA THR A 140 35.34 20.46 11.05
C THR A 140 35.82 21.86 10.63
N GLY A 141 34.98 22.89 10.79
CA GLY A 141 35.34 24.28 10.49
C GLY A 141 36.49 24.79 11.36
N VAL A 142 36.47 24.50 12.66
CA VAL A 142 37.55 24.90 13.59
C VAL A 142 38.87 24.21 13.24
N LEU A 143 38.85 22.91 12.94
CA LEU A 143 40.05 22.17 12.54
C LEU A 143 40.63 22.69 11.22
N ALA A 144 39.78 23.01 10.24
CA ALA A 144 40.23 23.58 8.98
C ALA A 144 40.90 24.95 9.17
N LEU A 145 40.32 25.84 10.00
CA LEU A 145 40.91 27.14 10.30
C LEU A 145 42.24 27.02 11.05
N ALA A 146 42.34 26.08 11.99
CA ALA A 146 43.59 25.81 12.69
C ALA A 146 44.68 25.30 11.72
N ALA A 147 44.34 24.37 10.82
CA ALA A 147 45.26 23.88 9.80
C ALA A 147 45.72 24.99 8.84
N ILE A 148 44.81 25.87 8.42
CA ILE A 148 45.14 27.04 7.58
C ILE A 148 46.07 28.01 8.33
N ALA A 149 45.79 28.30 9.60
CA ALA A 149 46.65 29.18 10.42
C ALA A 149 48.05 28.60 10.61
N VAL A 150 48.15 27.29 10.88
CA VAL A 150 49.44 26.59 10.98
C VAL A 150 50.18 26.64 9.64
N ALA A 151 49.53 26.29 8.54
CA ALA A 151 50.12 26.34 7.20
C ALA A 151 50.61 27.76 6.84
N PHE A 152 49.81 28.79 7.14
CA PHE A 152 50.15 30.18 6.89
C PHE A 152 51.33 30.66 7.75
N SER A 153 51.38 30.27 9.02
CA SER A 153 52.50 30.58 9.90
C SER A 153 53.81 29.89 9.48
N ALA A 154 53.72 28.65 9.00
CA ALA A 154 54.86 27.90 8.47
C ALA A 154 55.35 28.48 7.12
N TYR A 155 54.45 29.00 6.29
CA TYR A 155 54.78 29.67 5.04
C TYR A 155 55.53 30.98 5.29
N ARG A 156 55.02 31.87 6.16
CA ARG A 156 55.70 33.14 6.49
C ARG A 156 57.08 32.96 7.13
N ARG A 157 57.30 31.85 7.86
CA ARG A 157 58.63 31.54 8.42
C ARG A 157 59.67 31.18 7.37
N LYS A 158 59.25 30.66 6.20
CA LYS A 158 60.16 30.32 5.09
C LYS A 158 60.52 31.52 4.25
N ASP A 159 59.67 32.53 4.16
CA ASP A 159 59.94 33.76 3.38
C ASP A 159 60.91 34.73 4.09
N HIS A 160 61.27 34.46 5.36
CA HIS A 160 62.16 35.28 6.19
C HIS A 160 63.51 34.60 6.50
N SER A 161 63.90 33.54 5.79
CA SER A 161 65.24 32.91 5.83
C SER A 161 65.87 32.94 4.44
#